data_AF-A0A851W615-F1
#
_entry.id   AF-A0A851W615-F1
#
_cell.length_a   1.000
_cell.length_b   1.000
_cell.length_c   1.000
_cell.angle_alpha   90.00
_cell.angle_beta   90.00
_cell.angle_gamma   90.00
#
_symmetry.space_group_name_H-M   'P 1'
#
loop_
_entity.id
_entity.type
_entity.pdbx_description
1 polymer ?
#
loop_
_entity_poly.entity_id
_entity_poly.type
_entity_poly.pdbx_seq_one_letter_code
_entity_poly.pdbx_strand_id
1 'polypeptide(L)'
;MSSALQPRECKVSKKPQKNYGFFLRIEKDTAGHIIRNVKHSSPAEGAGLKDGDRVLRVNGVFVDKEEHAQVVEIIKNSGNSVVLLVLDDASYEKAQKEGVNLEELGQKASTGQQQEQQCQPSMGNRGTAAVPQPRLCYLVKEETGYGFSLKSTEGQKGLFIVELSSQGAAAKAGVQNNDRLIEINGKNVENDTHEEVVEKVKKSENHVMLLLSNEETDRYFKSQRMALSKESASLRLLPLKPRLIEIQKGKSGYGFYLRMEQNTGDHIIKDVNSGSPAAVAGLKDNDILVAVNGERVDGLDHESVVGKIKQSEAKTSLLVVDKETDSMYKLAQISPFSYYYKAQDPTPAKTEERLEFHTEQKVNHKPRICSMVKGPNGFGFSLNMIKNKPGLFINEVQSQGPADRAGVENNDFLVEVNGVNVTNESYDKVVAMIQSSGDRLTLLVCSRDAYRYFQGQNIPITASMAD
;
A
#
# COMPACT_ATOMS: atom_id res chain seq x y z
N MET A 1 -25.58 33.38 -19.45
CA MET A 1 -25.42 32.06 -18.78
C MET A 1 -24.39 31.29 -19.58
N SER A 2 -23.19 31.07 -19.03
CA SER A 2 -22.17 30.26 -19.72
C SER A 2 -22.63 28.81 -19.73
N SER A 3 -22.88 28.23 -20.91
CA SER A 3 -23.15 26.80 -21.05
C SER A 3 -22.00 26.01 -20.42
N ALA A 4 -22.30 25.20 -19.40
CA ALA A 4 -21.31 24.33 -18.78
C ALA A 4 -20.86 23.27 -19.78
N LEU A 5 -19.54 23.07 -19.91
CA LEU A 5 -18.96 21.99 -20.72
C LEU A 5 -19.27 20.66 -20.01
N GLN A 6 -20.25 19.92 -20.53
CA GLN A 6 -20.72 18.67 -19.90
C GLN A 6 -20.49 17.48 -20.84
N PRO A 7 -19.39 16.72 -20.65
CA PRO A 7 -19.18 15.45 -21.32
C PRO A 7 -20.27 14.45 -20.95
N ARG A 8 -20.61 13.56 -21.89
CA ARG A 8 -21.58 12.47 -21.73
C ARG A 8 -20.86 11.14 -21.86
N GLU A 9 -21.12 10.21 -20.94
CA GLU A 9 -20.63 8.84 -21.05
C GLU A 9 -21.68 7.96 -21.75
N CYS A 10 -21.28 7.35 -22.86
CA CYS A 10 -22.12 6.48 -23.68
C CYS A 10 -21.56 5.06 -23.65
N LYS A 11 -22.22 4.15 -22.93
CA LYS A 11 -21.90 2.72 -22.95
C LYS A 11 -22.64 2.03 -24.09
N VAL A 12 -21.92 1.68 -25.14
CA VAL A 12 -22.46 1.06 -26.34
C VAL A 12 -22.20 -0.45 -26.32
N SER A 13 -23.24 -1.26 -26.37
CA SER A 13 -23.13 -2.73 -26.38
C SER A 13 -23.83 -3.33 -27.60
N LYS A 14 -23.11 -4.18 -28.34
CA LYS A 14 -23.60 -4.81 -29.58
C LYS A 14 -23.65 -6.34 -29.47
N LYS A 15 -24.50 -6.97 -30.27
CA LYS A 15 -24.50 -8.43 -30.43
C LYS A 15 -23.24 -8.89 -31.18
N PRO A 16 -22.76 -10.14 -30.96
CA PRO A 16 -21.62 -10.69 -31.70
C PRO A 16 -21.80 -10.53 -33.22
N GLN A 17 -20.71 -10.22 -33.92
CA GLN A 17 -20.66 -10.01 -35.39
C GLN A 17 -21.56 -8.88 -35.96
N LYS A 18 -22.23 -8.09 -35.11
CA LYS A 18 -22.88 -6.83 -35.51
C LYS A 18 -21.93 -5.65 -35.31
N ASN A 19 -22.31 -4.48 -35.85
CA ASN A 19 -21.60 -3.20 -35.65
C ASN A 19 -22.25 -2.39 -34.51
N TYR A 20 -21.53 -1.39 -33.99
CA TYR A 20 -22.03 -0.50 -32.95
C TYR A 20 -23.08 0.50 -33.46
N GLY A 21 -23.15 0.74 -34.78
CA GLY A 21 -24.16 1.61 -35.38
C GLY A 21 -23.76 3.07 -35.57
N PHE A 22 -22.47 3.40 -35.48
CA PHE A 22 -21.92 4.73 -35.79
C PHE A 22 -20.65 4.60 -36.63
N PHE A 23 -20.19 5.72 -37.21
CA PHE A 23 -18.88 5.86 -37.82
C PHE A 23 -18.04 6.85 -37.02
N LEU A 24 -16.75 6.52 -36.86
CA LEU A 24 -15.75 7.48 -36.38
C LEU A 24 -15.08 8.12 -37.60
N ARG A 25 -14.94 9.44 -37.61
CA ARG A 25 -14.29 10.18 -38.71
C ARG A 25 -13.32 11.24 -38.19
N ILE A 26 -12.37 11.61 -39.03
CA ILE A 26 -11.67 12.88 -39.00
C ILE A 26 -12.16 13.71 -40.18
N GLU A 27 -12.47 14.98 -39.95
CA GLU A 27 -12.87 15.92 -40.98
C GLU A 27 -11.77 16.97 -41.18
N LYS A 28 -11.64 17.45 -42.41
CA LYS A 28 -10.65 18.46 -42.76
C LYS A 28 -10.94 19.74 -41.97
N ASP A 29 -9.89 20.36 -41.42
CA ASP A 29 -9.97 21.62 -40.68
C ASP A 29 -10.83 21.54 -39.40
N THR A 30 -11.08 20.33 -38.91
CA THR A 30 -11.90 20.06 -37.71
C THR A 30 -11.12 19.18 -36.73
N ALA A 31 -10.92 19.65 -35.51
CA ALA A 31 -10.17 18.93 -34.50
C ALA A 31 -11.01 17.84 -33.79
N GLY A 32 -10.32 16.80 -33.31
CA GLY A 32 -10.89 15.68 -32.56
C GLY A 32 -11.55 14.59 -33.42
N HIS A 33 -11.89 13.47 -32.79
CA HIS A 33 -12.56 12.34 -33.46
C HIS A 33 -14.08 12.47 -33.42
N ILE A 34 -14.72 12.40 -34.59
CA ILE A 34 -16.14 12.76 -34.76
C ILE A 34 -17.01 11.52 -34.90
N ILE A 35 -18.10 11.46 -34.16
CA ILE A 35 -19.19 10.50 -34.33
C ILE A 35 -20.10 10.97 -35.48
N ARG A 36 -20.31 10.12 -36.48
CA ARG A 36 -21.17 10.38 -37.64
C ARG A 36 -22.04 9.19 -38.00
N ASN A 37 -23.15 9.46 -38.66
CA ASN A 37 -24.12 8.49 -39.15
C ASN A 37 -24.53 7.47 -38.06
N VAL A 38 -24.86 7.96 -36.87
CA VAL A 38 -25.53 7.18 -35.84
C VAL A 38 -26.84 6.67 -36.42
N LYS A 39 -26.92 5.34 -36.60
CA LYS A 39 -28.06 4.68 -37.24
C LYS A 39 -29.25 4.66 -36.29
N HIS A 40 -30.44 4.88 -36.85
CA HIS A 40 -31.68 4.75 -36.09
C HIS A 40 -31.89 3.33 -35.56
N SER A 41 -32.39 3.22 -34.33
CA SER A 41 -32.56 1.97 -33.57
C SER A 41 -31.28 1.14 -33.42
N SER A 42 -30.11 1.78 -33.47
CA SER A 42 -28.83 1.11 -33.30
C SER A 42 -28.34 1.15 -31.85
N PRO A 43 -27.38 0.28 -31.46
CA PRO A 43 -26.77 0.36 -30.13
C PRO A 43 -26.20 1.72 -29.78
N ALA A 44 -25.62 2.44 -30.76
CA ALA A 44 -25.07 3.77 -30.60
C ALA A 44 -26.13 4.80 -30.21
N GLU A 45 -27.26 4.84 -30.94
CA GLU A 45 -28.37 5.75 -30.65
C GLU A 45 -28.98 5.44 -29.28
N GLY A 46 -29.19 4.15 -28.98
CA GLY A 46 -29.71 3.70 -27.68
C GLY A 46 -28.79 4.03 -26.49
N ALA A 47 -27.49 4.15 -26.73
CA ALA A 47 -26.49 4.57 -25.74
C ALA A 47 -26.35 6.09 -25.61
N GLY A 48 -27.11 6.87 -26.40
CA GLY A 48 -27.13 8.34 -26.34
C GLY A 48 -26.05 9.04 -27.16
N LEU A 49 -25.34 8.33 -28.06
CA LEU A 49 -24.42 8.97 -29.00
C LEU A 49 -25.19 9.78 -30.04
N LYS A 50 -24.65 10.95 -30.40
CA LYS A 50 -25.25 11.83 -31.41
C LYS A 50 -24.24 12.14 -32.52
N ASP A 51 -24.76 12.40 -33.70
CA ASP A 51 -23.95 12.92 -34.80
C ASP A 51 -23.34 14.27 -34.42
N GLY A 52 -22.03 14.42 -34.66
CA GLY A 52 -21.25 15.60 -34.29
C GLY A 52 -20.53 15.47 -32.95
N ASP A 53 -20.83 14.46 -32.14
CA ASP A 53 -20.13 14.26 -30.86
C ASP A 53 -18.63 14.00 -31.07
N ARG A 54 -17.79 14.64 -30.24
CA ARG A 54 -16.34 14.45 -30.19
C ARG A 54 -15.97 13.43 -29.13
N VAL A 55 -15.21 12.42 -29.52
CA VAL A 55 -14.76 11.36 -28.61
C VAL A 55 -13.56 11.87 -27.82
N LEU A 56 -13.77 12.10 -26.53
CA LEU A 56 -12.71 12.47 -25.59
C LEU A 56 -12.03 11.24 -25.01
N ARG A 57 -12.79 10.18 -24.67
CA ARG A 57 -12.25 8.93 -24.12
C ARG A 57 -12.88 7.68 -24.70
N VAL A 58 -12.09 6.61 -24.81
CA VAL A 58 -12.55 5.24 -25.10
C VAL A 58 -12.11 4.32 -23.96
N ASN A 59 -13.07 3.70 -23.26
CA ASN A 59 -12.85 2.86 -22.07
C ASN A 59 -11.95 3.52 -21.02
N GLY A 60 -12.12 4.83 -20.81
CA GLY A 60 -11.33 5.62 -19.86
C GLY A 60 -9.98 6.14 -20.39
N VAL A 61 -9.51 5.69 -21.56
CA VAL A 61 -8.30 6.22 -22.21
C VAL A 61 -8.64 7.53 -22.91
N PHE A 62 -7.89 8.61 -22.66
CA PHE A 62 -8.04 9.86 -23.40
C PHE A 62 -7.53 9.70 -24.82
N VAL A 63 -8.38 10.04 -25.80
CA VAL A 63 -8.11 9.77 -27.22
C VAL A 63 -8.21 11.00 -28.10
N ASP A 64 -8.57 12.18 -27.57
CA ASP A 64 -8.79 13.37 -28.39
C ASP A 64 -7.58 13.79 -29.26
N LYS A 65 -6.37 13.53 -28.75
CA LYS A 65 -5.08 13.85 -29.40
C LYS A 65 -4.42 12.64 -30.05
N GLU A 66 -5.07 11.48 -30.03
CA GLU A 66 -4.53 10.24 -30.60
C GLU A 66 -4.70 10.19 -32.11
N GLU A 67 -3.93 9.33 -32.77
CA GLU A 67 -4.13 9.10 -34.20
C GLU A 67 -5.45 8.37 -34.47
N HIS A 68 -6.14 8.73 -35.55
CA HIS A 68 -7.43 8.14 -35.90
C HIS A 68 -7.40 6.60 -35.99
N ALA A 69 -6.31 6.05 -36.55
CA ALA A 69 -6.13 4.60 -36.64
C ALA A 69 -6.09 3.94 -35.26
N GLN A 70 -5.39 4.56 -34.30
CA GLN A 70 -5.27 4.08 -32.93
C GLN A 70 -6.62 4.09 -32.22
N VAL A 71 -7.41 5.15 -32.37
CA VAL A 71 -8.75 5.23 -31.76
C VAL A 71 -9.69 4.18 -32.35
N VAL A 72 -9.63 3.97 -33.67
CA VAL A 72 -10.39 2.90 -34.34
C VAL A 72 -9.97 1.52 -33.81
N GLU A 73 -8.69 1.29 -33.59
CA GLU A 73 -8.19 0.03 -33.04
C GLU A 73 -8.67 -0.19 -31.59
N ILE A 74 -8.60 0.81 -30.72
CA ILE A 74 -9.10 0.72 -29.34
C ILE A 74 -10.60 0.36 -29.34
N ILE A 75 -11.40 0.98 -30.20
CA ILE A 75 -12.84 0.69 -30.32
C ILE A 75 -13.08 -0.74 -30.86
N LYS A 76 -12.29 -1.21 -31.83
CA LYS A 76 -12.38 -2.58 -32.35
C LYS A 76 -12.00 -3.62 -31.29
N ASN A 77 -10.92 -3.37 -30.55
CA ASN A 77 -10.40 -4.25 -29.50
C ASN A 77 -11.31 -4.30 -28.26
N SER A 78 -12.25 -3.35 -28.12
CA SER A 78 -13.30 -3.37 -27.09
C SER A 78 -14.33 -4.50 -27.28
N GLY A 79 -14.28 -5.23 -28.40
CA GLY A 79 -15.09 -6.42 -28.62
C GLY A 79 -16.58 -6.10 -28.84
N ASN A 80 -17.43 -6.47 -27.88
CA ASN A 80 -18.89 -6.28 -27.98
C ASN A 80 -19.42 -5.15 -27.09
N SER A 81 -18.59 -4.50 -26.27
CA SER A 81 -19.00 -3.37 -25.43
C SER A 81 -17.88 -2.33 -25.37
N VAL A 82 -18.22 -1.07 -25.60
CA VAL A 82 -17.29 0.07 -25.52
C VAL A 82 -17.94 1.20 -24.74
N VAL A 83 -17.15 1.88 -23.90
CA VAL A 83 -17.58 3.09 -23.17
C VAL A 83 -16.92 4.29 -23.83
N LEU A 84 -17.71 5.23 -24.32
CA LEU A 84 -17.22 6.45 -24.96
C LEU A 84 -17.57 7.65 -24.08
N LEU A 85 -16.58 8.43 -23.68
CA LEU A 85 -16.83 9.76 -23.14
C LEU A 85 -16.81 10.74 -24.30
N VAL A 86 -17.93 11.41 -24.55
CA VAL A 86 -18.10 12.33 -25.67
C VAL A 86 -18.49 13.73 -25.23
N LEU A 87 -18.13 14.72 -26.03
CA LEU A 87 -18.54 16.11 -25.86
C LEU A 87 -19.26 16.57 -27.12
N ASP A 88 -20.38 17.28 -26.99
CA ASP A 88 -21.06 17.80 -28.19
C ASP A 88 -20.19 18.84 -28.92
N ASP A 89 -20.46 18.99 -30.21
CA ASP A 89 -19.68 19.83 -31.13
C ASP A 89 -19.52 21.28 -30.61
N ALA A 90 -20.61 21.91 -30.19
CA ALA A 90 -20.59 23.31 -29.72
C ALA A 90 -19.78 23.46 -28.41
N SER A 91 -19.93 22.51 -27.48
CA SER A 91 -19.16 22.50 -26.24
C SER A 91 -17.68 22.24 -26.51
N TYR A 92 -17.35 21.34 -27.44
CA TYR A 92 -15.97 21.05 -27.80
C TYR A 92 -15.26 22.25 -28.42
N GLU A 93 -15.88 22.92 -29.39
CA GLU A 93 -15.30 24.13 -29.99
C GLU A 93 -15.09 25.25 -28.96
N LYS A 94 -16.05 25.42 -28.04
CA LYS A 94 -15.93 26.39 -26.96
C LYS A 94 -14.76 26.06 -26.05
N ALA A 95 -14.62 24.78 -25.65
CA ALA A 95 -13.51 24.32 -24.82
C ALA A 95 -12.16 24.56 -25.48
N GLN A 96 -12.05 24.35 -26.79
CA GLN A 96 -10.83 24.65 -27.55
C GLN A 96 -10.52 26.15 -27.60
N LYS A 97 -11.53 27.01 -27.85
CA LYS A 97 -11.36 28.47 -27.87
C LYS A 97 -10.96 29.03 -26.51
N GLU A 98 -11.48 28.44 -25.43
CA GLU A 98 -11.20 28.83 -24.05
C GLU A 98 -9.91 28.18 -23.49
N GLY A 99 -9.21 27.35 -24.27
CA GLY A 99 -7.97 26.69 -23.86
C GLY A 99 -8.15 25.68 -22.73
N VAL A 100 -9.35 25.11 -22.59
CA VAL A 100 -9.68 24.16 -21.52
C VAL A 100 -8.93 22.84 -21.74
N ASN A 101 -8.37 22.28 -20.68
CA ASN A 101 -7.76 20.96 -20.74
C ASN A 101 -8.84 19.87 -20.91
N LEU A 102 -9.07 19.45 -22.15
CA LEU A 102 -10.05 18.40 -22.51
C LEU A 102 -9.78 17.06 -21.82
N GLU A 103 -8.54 16.80 -21.39
CA GLU A 103 -8.19 15.60 -20.65
C GLU A 103 -8.78 15.58 -19.23
N GLU A 104 -8.97 16.74 -18.62
CA GLU A 104 -9.56 16.90 -17.29
C GLU A 104 -11.11 16.91 -17.32
N LEU A 105 -11.69 17.16 -18.50
CA LEU A 105 -13.14 17.10 -18.74
C LEU A 105 -13.63 15.65 -18.66
N GLY A 106 -14.43 15.35 -17.63
CA GLY A 106 -15.04 14.03 -17.41
C GLY A 106 -14.52 13.26 -16.20
N GLN A 107 -13.53 13.77 -15.46
CA GLN A 107 -13.11 13.19 -14.17
C GLN A 107 -14.19 13.30 -13.07
N LYS A 108 -15.29 14.02 -13.32
CA LYS A 108 -16.39 14.27 -12.36
C LYS A 108 -17.71 13.57 -12.69
N ALA A 109 -17.77 12.72 -13.73
CA ALA A 109 -19.05 12.16 -14.23
C ALA A 109 -19.47 10.81 -13.61
N SER A 110 -18.76 10.29 -12.62
CA SER A 110 -19.19 9.11 -11.83
C SER A 110 -19.77 9.47 -10.46
N THR A 111 -20.11 10.74 -10.21
CA THR A 111 -20.86 11.15 -9.01
C THR A 111 -21.77 12.35 -9.29
N GLY A 112 -22.95 12.06 -9.84
CA GLY A 112 -24.15 12.89 -9.69
C GLY A 112 -25.31 11.91 -9.50
N GLN A 113 -26.17 12.02 -8.50
CA GLN A 113 -27.04 13.18 -8.27
C GLN A 113 -27.40 13.30 -6.79
N GLN A 114 -27.09 14.45 -6.17
CA GLN A 114 -28.06 15.28 -5.47
C GLN A 114 -27.54 16.72 -5.49
N GLN A 115 -28.39 17.62 -5.98
CA GLN A 115 -28.18 19.03 -6.26
C GLN A 115 -27.97 19.86 -4.98
N GLU A 116 -26.95 20.72 -5.00
CA GLU A 116 -26.99 22.20 -4.97
C GLU A 116 -27.37 22.86 -3.63
N GLN A 117 -26.34 23.39 -2.96
CA GLN A 117 -26.38 24.75 -2.40
C GLN A 117 -24.97 25.36 -2.40
N GLN A 118 -24.93 26.67 -2.69
CA GLN A 118 -23.80 27.47 -3.15
C GLN A 118 -22.67 27.69 -2.14
N CYS A 119 -21.52 28.11 -2.69
CA CYS A 119 -20.26 28.54 -2.07
C CYS A 119 -20.41 29.38 -0.78
N GLN A 120 -19.61 29.15 0.26
CA GLN A 120 -18.22 29.64 0.48
C GLN A 120 -17.65 29.04 1.81
N PRO A 121 -16.51 29.50 2.38
CA PRO A 121 -15.44 28.65 2.88
C PRO A 121 -15.62 28.28 4.36
N SER A 122 -15.84 27.00 4.67
CA SER A 122 -15.79 26.54 6.06
C SER A 122 -14.84 25.35 6.19
N MET A 123 -13.80 25.55 6.98
CA MET A 123 -13.11 24.51 7.73
C MET A 123 -14.13 23.50 8.26
N GLY A 124 -14.04 22.24 7.82
CA GLY A 124 -14.96 21.21 8.29
C GLY A 124 -14.87 19.92 7.48
N ASN A 125 -14.26 18.91 8.10
CA ASN A 125 -14.31 17.48 7.75
C ASN A 125 -14.03 17.08 6.29
N ARG A 126 -12.73 17.04 5.97
CA ARG A 126 -12.22 16.22 4.87
C ARG A 126 -12.35 14.73 5.26
N GLY A 127 -13.39 14.06 4.74
CA GLY A 127 -13.41 12.60 4.69
C GLY A 127 -12.16 12.11 3.95
N THR A 128 -11.37 11.27 4.60
CA THR A 128 -10.08 10.78 4.12
C THR A 128 -10.27 9.94 2.86
N ALA A 129 -9.95 10.49 1.68
CA ALA A 129 -9.71 9.67 0.50
C ALA A 129 -8.56 8.71 0.83
N ALA A 130 -8.76 7.41 0.61
CA ALA A 130 -7.74 6.41 0.88
C ALA A 130 -6.49 6.70 0.03
N VAL A 131 -5.32 6.74 0.67
CA VAL A 131 -4.05 6.94 -0.03
C VAL A 131 -3.83 5.79 -1.03
N PRO A 132 -3.55 6.06 -2.32
CA PRO A 132 -3.26 5.01 -3.29
C PRO A 132 -1.96 4.28 -2.90
N GLN A 133 -1.95 2.95 -3.00
CA GLN A 133 -0.83 2.10 -2.57
C GLN A 133 -0.38 1.17 -3.71
N PRO A 134 0.93 0.87 -3.81
CA PRO A 134 1.39 -0.16 -4.73
C PRO A 134 0.80 -1.52 -4.33
N ARG A 135 0.73 -2.43 -5.28
CA ARG A 135 0.12 -3.75 -5.10
C ARG A 135 1.17 -4.83 -5.10
N LEU A 136 1.06 -5.74 -4.15
CA LEU A 136 1.84 -6.96 -4.14
C LEU A 136 0.98 -8.11 -4.68
N CYS A 137 1.37 -8.64 -5.84
CA CYS A 137 0.63 -9.67 -6.57
C CYS A 137 1.42 -10.98 -6.59
N TYR A 138 0.82 -12.04 -6.07
CA TYR A 138 1.37 -13.39 -6.12
C TYR A 138 0.73 -14.20 -7.24
N LEU A 139 1.54 -14.59 -8.22
CA LEU A 139 1.08 -15.30 -9.42
C LEU A 139 1.57 -16.74 -9.38
N VAL A 140 0.65 -17.68 -9.60
CA VAL A 140 0.94 -19.10 -9.81
C VAL A 140 0.92 -19.36 -11.31
N LYS A 141 1.98 -19.96 -11.85
CA LYS A 141 2.10 -20.23 -13.29
C LYS A 141 1.06 -21.25 -13.74
N GLU A 142 0.32 -20.91 -14.78
CA GLU A 142 -0.61 -21.81 -15.47
C GLU A 142 0.06 -22.45 -16.70
N GLU A 143 -0.61 -23.39 -17.37
CA GLU A 143 -0.08 -24.05 -18.59
C GLU A 143 0.31 -23.03 -19.68
N THR A 144 -0.45 -21.95 -19.79
CA THR A 144 -0.21 -20.84 -20.74
C THR A 144 0.76 -19.77 -20.20
N GLY A 145 1.42 -20.02 -19.07
CA GLY A 145 2.30 -19.08 -18.39
C GLY A 145 1.57 -18.19 -17.38
N TYR A 146 2.09 -16.97 -17.18
CA TYR A 146 1.53 -16.02 -16.22
C TYR A 146 0.41 -15.13 -16.79
N GLY A 147 0.22 -15.11 -18.12
CA GLY A 147 -0.88 -14.41 -18.77
C GLY A 147 -0.71 -12.89 -18.88
N PHE A 148 0.52 -12.40 -19.03
CA PHE A 148 0.84 -11.00 -19.28
C PHE A 148 2.06 -10.84 -20.20
N SER A 149 2.18 -9.68 -20.85
CA SER A 149 3.35 -9.24 -21.62
C SER A 149 3.99 -8.02 -20.95
N LEU A 150 5.27 -7.77 -21.22
CA LEU A 150 6.00 -6.59 -20.76
C LEU A 150 6.26 -5.65 -21.93
N LYS A 151 6.06 -4.34 -21.73
CA LYS A 151 6.50 -3.31 -22.68
C LYS A 151 7.51 -2.36 -22.04
N SER A 152 8.46 -1.91 -22.85
CA SER A 152 9.21 -0.68 -22.61
C SER A 152 8.50 0.47 -23.34
N THR A 153 8.41 1.63 -22.72
CA THR A 153 7.81 2.82 -23.36
C THR A 153 8.90 3.86 -23.56
N GLU A 154 9.03 4.37 -24.79
CA GLU A 154 10.07 5.34 -25.14
C GLU A 154 9.95 6.60 -24.27
N GLY A 155 11.07 7.03 -23.69
CA GLY A 155 11.13 8.16 -22.75
C GLY A 155 10.57 7.89 -21.34
N GLN A 156 10.04 6.69 -21.07
CA GLN A 156 9.58 6.30 -19.73
C GLN A 156 10.51 5.26 -19.11
N LYS A 157 10.88 5.49 -17.84
CA LYS A 157 11.75 4.58 -17.10
C LYS A 157 10.98 3.38 -16.55
N GLY A 158 11.50 2.18 -16.80
CA GLY A 158 10.96 0.91 -16.29
C GLY A 158 10.08 0.17 -17.29
N LEU A 159 9.57 -0.99 -16.88
CA LEU A 159 8.73 -1.86 -17.68
C LEU A 159 7.28 -1.82 -17.20
N PHE A 160 6.35 -2.01 -18.14
CA PHE A 160 4.92 -1.95 -17.87
C PHE A 160 4.24 -3.24 -18.31
N ILE A 161 3.24 -3.66 -17.55
CA ILE A 161 2.39 -4.81 -17.87
C ILE A 161 1.41 -4.45 -18.97
N VAL A 162 1.32 -5.28 -20.01
CA VAL A 162 0.36 -5.18 -21.10
C VAL A 162 -0.17 -6.55 -21.51
N GLU A 163 -1.17 -6.54 -22.40
CA GLU A 163 -1.75 -7.76 -23.00
C GLU A 163 -2.18 -8.80 -21.94
N LEU A 164 -2.78 -8.33 -20.84
CA LEU A 164 -3.28 -9.21 -19.80
C LEU A 164 -4.38 -10.14 -20.33
N SER A 165 -4.17 -11.43 -20.15
CA SER A 165 -5.20 -12.44 -20.36
C SER A 165 -6.25 -12.31 -19.26
N SER A 166 -7.49 -11.99 -19.64
CA SER A 166 -8.61 -11.77 -18.71
C SER A 166 -8.91 -12.94 -17.75
N GLN A 167 -8.46 -14.15 -18.09
CA GLN A 167 -8.61 -15.36 -17.26
C GLN A 167 -7.27 -15.96 -16.82
N GLY A 168 -6.15 -15.31 -17.12
CA GLY A 168 -4.82 -15.80 -16.78
C GLY A 168 -4.44 -15.53 -15.31
N ALA A 169 -3.37 -16.18 -14.88
CA ALA A 169 -2.82 -16.06 -13.52
C ALA A 169 -2.64 -14.61 -13.05
N ALA A 170 -2.10 -13.72 -13.90
CA ALA A 170 -1.89 -12.32 -13.57
C ALA A 170 -3.20 -11.58 -13.25
N ALA A 171 -4.24 -11.76 -14.07
CA ALA A 171 -5.54 -11.14 -13.83
C ALA A 171 -6.16 -11.63 -12.51
N LYS A 172 -6.07 -12.95 -12.23
CA LYS A 172 -6.54 -13.53 -10.95
C LYS A 172 -5.77 -13.01 -9.74
N ALA A 173 -4.49 -12.68 -9.91
CA ALA A 173 -3.64 -12.08 -8.88
C ALA A 173 -3.85 -10.56 -8.70
N GLY A 174 -4.76 -9.96 -9.48
CA GLY A 174 -5.10 -8.53 -9.39
C GLY A 174 -4.12 -7.59 -10.12
N VAL A 175 -3.30 -8.13 -11.04
CA VAL A 175 -2.46 -7.34 -11.94
C VAL A 175 -3.34 -6.55 -12.92
N GLN A 176 -2.98 -5.30 -13.19
CA GLN A 176 -3.73 -4.43 -14.11
C GLN A 176 -2.89 -3.99 -15.31
N ASN A 177 -3.57 -3.69 -16.42
CA ASN A 177 -2.88 -3.21 -17.62
C ASN A 177 -2.28 -1.83 -17.32
N ASN A 178 -1.09 -1.59 -17.86
CA ASN A 178 -0.26 -0.42 -17.62
C ASN A 178 0.26 -0.30 -16.18
N ASP A 179 0.21 -1.37 -15.38
CA ASP A 179 0.96 -1.41 -14.14
C ASP A 179 2.46 -1.33 -14.43
N ARG A 180 3.14 -0.42 -13.74
CA ARG A 180 4.59 -0.33 -13.75
C ARG A 180 5.16 -1.39 -12.83
N LEU A 181 6.12 -2.15 -13.34
CA LEU A 181 6.81 -3.20 -12.61
C LEU A 181 7.97 -2.60 -11.80
N ILE A 182 7.90 -2.75 -10.48
CA ILE A 182 8.88 -2.20 -9.53
C ILE A 182 9.83 -3.29 -9.03
N GLU A 183 9.29 -4.42 -8.58
CA GLU A 183 10.08 -5.55 -8.05
C GLU A 183 9.59 -6.91 -8.58
N ILE A 184 10.54 -7.85 -8.71
CA ILE A 184 10.29 -9.28 -8.88
C ILE A 184 10.93 -10.03 -7.70
N ASN A 185 10.15 -10.81 -6.96
CA ASN A 185 10.60 -11.62 -5.82
C ASN A 185 11.46 -10.82 -4.82
N GLY A 186 10.99 -9.59 -4.50
CA GLY A 186 11.63 -8.68 -3.56
C GLY A 186 12.91 -8.00 -4.07
N LYS A 187 13.22 -8.08 -5.38
CA LYS A 187 14.34 -7.39 -6.01
C LYS A 187 13.83 -6.29 -6.94
N ASN A 188 14.31 -5.06 -6.77
CA ASN A 188 14.00 -3.95 -7.67
C ASN A 188 14.52 -4.23 -9.08
N VAL A 189 13.69 -3.91 -10.09
CA VAL A 189 13.97 -4.14 -11.51
C VAL A 189 13.77 -2.88 -12.37
N GLU A 190 13.64 -1.70 -11.75
CA GLU A 190 13.32 -0.46 -12.49
C GLU A 190 14.45 0.04 -13.39
N ASN A 191 15.67 -0.48 -13.20
CA ASN A 191 16.85 -0.17 -14.01
C ASN A 191 17.31 -1.33 -14.89
N ASP A 192 16.60 -2.47 -14.82
CA ASP A 192 16.98 -3.68 -15.54
C ASP A 192 16.50 -3.60 -17.00
N THR A 193 17.21 -4.25 -17.91
CA THR A 193 16.79 -4.34 -19.32
C THR A 193 15.56 -5.23 -19.47
N HIS A 194 14.90 -5.15 -20.63
CA HIS A 194 13.76 -6.01 -20.93
C HIS A 194 14.13 -7.50 -20.79
N GLU A 195 15.30 -7.88 -21.32
CA GLU A 195 15.83 -9.24 -21.30
C GLU A 195 16.11 -9.71 -19.86
N GLU A 196 16.75 -8.87 -19.04
CA GLU A 196 17.06 -9.21 -17.65
C GLU A 196 15.80 -9.47 -16.82
N VAL A 197 14.76 -8.67 -17.02
CA VAL A 197 13.47 -8.85 -16.34
C VAL A 197 12.78 -10.12 -16.81
N VAL A 198 12.75 -10.39 -18.11
CA VAL A 198 12.19 -11.63 -18.67
C VAL A 198 12.93 -12.86 -18.10
N GLU A 199 14.25 -12.81 -17.98
CA GLU A 199 15.02 -13.90 -17.37
C GLU A 199 14.67 -14.11 -15.90
N LYS A 200 14.48 -13.04 -15.11
CA LYS A 200 14.04 -13.17 -13.71
C LYS A 200 12.65 -13.79 -13.59
N VAL A 201 11.70 -13.41 -14.45
CA VAL A 201 10.36 -14.03 -14.47
C VAL A 201 10.45 -15.50 -14.86
N LYS A 202 11.24 -15.85 -15.88
CA LYS A 202 11.45 -17.25 -16.32
C LYS A 202 12.12 -18.10 -15.23
N LYS A 203 13.05 -17.52 -14.48
CA LYS A 203 13.74 -18.17 -13.35
C LYS A 203 12.82 -18.42 -12.15
N SER A 204 11.67 -17.75 -12.07
CA SER A 204 10.72 -17.87 -10.96
C SER A 204 9.88 -19.16 -11.01
N GLU A 205 10.30 -20.19 -11.76
CA GLU A 205 9.65 -21.50 -11.92
C GLU A 205 8.12 -21.42 -12.00
N ASN A 206 7.43 -21.81 -10.92
CA ASN A 206 5.96 -21.90 -10.83
C ASN A 206 5.31 -20.72 -10.11
N HIS A 207 6.07 -19.85 -9.43
CA HIS A 207 5.52 -18.80 -8.59
C HIS A 207 6.34 -17.52 -8.70
N VAL A 208 5.67 -16.39 -8.96
CA VAL A 208 6.34 -15.08 -8.98
C VAL A 208 5.57 -14.07 -8.12
N MET A 209 6.33 -13.29 -7.36
CA MET A 209 5.81 -12.13 -6.63
C MET A 209 6.19 -10.86 -7.38
N LEU A 210 5.19 -10.04 -7.71
CA LEU A 210 5.38 -8.76 -8.38
C LEU A 210 4.96 -7.61 -7.47
N LEU A 211 5.82 -6.60 -7.35
CA LEU A 211 5.44 -5.29 -6.82
C LEU A 211 5.08 -4.38 -7.99
N LEU A 212 3.83 -3.93 -8.03
CA LEU A 212 3.25 -3.18 -9.14
C LEU A 212 2.71 -1.84 -8.67
N SER A 213 2.79 -0.83 -9.53
CA SER A 213 2.25 0.50 -9.29
C SER A 213 1.42 0.95 -10.49
N ASN A 214 0.17 1.32 -10.26
CA ASN A 214 -0.66 1.91 -11.30
C ASN A 214 -0.32 3.41 -11.46
N GLU A 215 -0.83 4.04 -12.52
CA GLU A 215 -0.54 5.44 -12.83
C GLU A 215 -0.89 6.41 -11.69
N GLU A 216 -2.03 6.20 -11.01
CA GLU A 216 -2.45 7.01 -9.87
C GLU A 216 -1.46 6.93 -8.70
N THR A 217 -1.04 5.71 -8.35
CA THR A 217 -0.06 5.45 -7.29
C THR A 217 1.29 6.05 -7.68
N ASP A 218 1.75 5.83 -8.91
CA ASP A 218 3.00 6.41 -9.42
C ASP A 218 3.00 7.94 -9.31
N ARG A 219 1.90 8.59 -9.73
CA ARG A 219 1.76 10.04 -9.67
C ARG A 219 1.74 10.54 -8.23
N TYR A 220 1.02 9.86 -7.35
CA TYR A 220 0.99 10.19 -5.93
C TYR A 220 2.37 10.10 -5.30
N PHE A 221 3.06 8.96 -5.41
CA PHE A 221 4.38 8.74 -4.82
C PHE A 221 5.43 9.71 -5.38
N LYS A 222 5.41 9.99 -6.69
CA LYS A 222 6.27 11.01 -7.30
C LYS A 222 6.00 12.41 -6.76
N SER A 223 4.72 12.80 -6.63
CA SER A 223 4.34 14.12 -6.08
C SER A 223 4.78 14.31 -4.63
N GLN A 224 4.74 13.24 -3.85
CA GLN A 224 5.15 13.24 -2.44
C GLN A 224 6.65 12.95 -2.25
N ARG A 225 7.41 12.73 -3.33
CA ARG A 225 8.82 12.31 -3.31
C ARG A 225 9.06 11.05 -2.47
N MET A 226 8.08 10.16 -2.45
CA MET A 226 8.15 8.86 -1.76
C MET A 226 8.66 7.77 -2.71
N ALA A 227 9.41 6.82 -2.17
CA ALA A 227 9.83 5.64 -2.91
C ALA A 227 8.72 4.57 -2.90
N LEU A 228 8.50 3.94 -4.05
CA LEU A 228 7.66 2.75 -4.14
C LEU A 228 8.42 1.57 -3.55
N SER A 229 7.83 0.91 -2.57
CA SER A 229 8.44 -0.27 -1.93
C SER A 229 7.39 -1.24 -1.40
N LYS A 230 7.79 -2.49 -1.19
CA LYS A 230 6.98 -3.53 -0.57
C LYS A 230 6.44 -3.16 0.83
N GLU A 231 7.13 -2.29 1.56
CA GLU A 231 6.68 -1.76 2.86
C GLU A 231 5.47 -0.84 2.72
N SER A 232 5.35 -0.12 1.61
CA SER A 232 4.19 0.74 1.29
C SER A 232 3.04 0.00 0.59
N ALA A 233 3.28 -1.26 0.18
CA ALA A 233 2.33 -2.01 -0.64
C ALA A 233 1.10 -2.47 0.14
N SER A 234 -0.05 -2.46 -0.54
CA SER A 234 -1.24 -3.18 -0.12
C SER A 234 -1.01 -4.68 -0.24
N LEU A 235 -1.25 -5.39 0.85
CA LEU A 235 -1.14 -6.85 0.92
C LEU A 235 -2.50 -7.55 0.73
N ARG A 236 -3.56 -6.80 0.41
CA ARG A 236 -4.95 -7.29 0.35
C ARG A 236 -5.18 -8.34 -0.73
N LEU A 237 -4.35 -8.33 -1.79
CA LEU A 237 -4.46 -9.23 -2.93
C LEU A 237 -3.69 -10.54 -2.73
N LEU A 238 -2.92 -10.69 -1.65
CA LEU A 238 -2.22 -11.93 -1.37
C LEU A 238 -3.23 -13.05 -1.04
N PRO A 239 -3.14 -14.21 -1.70
CA PRO A 239 -4.11 -15.30 -1.50
C PRO A 239 -3.93 -16.02 -0.17
N LEU A 240 -2.70 -16.08 0.35
CA LEU A 240 -2.38 -16.75 1.61
C LEU A 240 -2.22 -15.76 2.76
N LYS A 241 -2.88 -16.04 3.88
CA LYS A 241 -2.99 -15.12 5.01
C LYS A 241 -2.48 -15.76 6.30
N PRO A 242 -1.72 -15.03 7.13
CA PRO A 242 -1.42 -15.46 8.49
C PRO A 242 -2.69 -15.69 9.29
N ARG A 243 -2.62 -16.61 10.25
CA ARG A 243 -3.73 -16.94 11.15
C ARG A 243 -3.41 -16.43 12.54
N LEU A 244 -4.29 -15.62 13.10
CA LEU A 244 -4.25 -15.25 14.51
C LEU A 244 -4.98 -16.34 15.30
N ILE A 245 -4.29 -16.98 16.22
CA ILE A 245 -4.80 -18.04 17.07
C ILE A 245 -4.85 -17.53 18.51
N GLU A 246 -6.05 -17.39 19.06
CA GLU A 246 -6.25 -17.02 20.46
C GLU A 246 -6.55 -18.26 21.28
N ILE A 247 -5.72 -18.53 22.28
CA ILE A 247 -5.79 -19.77 23.07
C ILE A 247 -5.98 -19.41 24.53
N GLN A 248 -7.06 -19.90 25.13
CA GLN A 248 -7.27 -19.86 26.57
C GLN A 248 -6.56 -21.04 27.24
N LYS A 249 -5.81 -20.80 28.30
CA LYS A 249 -5.05 -21.84 28.99
C LYS A 249 -6.00 -22.82 29.69
N GLY A 250 -5.84 -24.11 29.40
CA GLY A 250 -6.55 -25.18 30.09
C GLY A 250 -5.84 -25.61 31.38
N LYS A 251 -6.46 -26.56 32.10
CA LYS A 251 -5.88 -27.14 33.34
C LYS A 251 -4.48 -27.76 33.12
N SER A 252 -4.23 -28.30 31.93
CA SER A 252 -2.96 -28.92 31.53
C SER A 252 -2.10 -28.02 30.64
N GLY A 253 -2.35 -26.71 30.64
CA GLY A 253 -1.68 -25.74 29.76
C GLY A 253 -2.39 -25.54 28.41
N TYR A 254 -1.63 -25.13 27.40
CA TYR A 254 -2.18 -24.82 26.07
C TYR A 254 -2.33 -26.06 25.17
N GLY A 255 -1.50 -27.09 25.39
CA GLY A 255 -1.59 -28.38 24.67
C GLY A 255 -0.86 -28.44 23.33
N PHE A 256 0.26 -27.72 23.21
CA PHE A 256 1.21 -27.82 22.09
C PHE A 256 2.64 -27.73 22.61
N TYR A 257 3.60 -28.12 21.78
CA TYR A 257 5.03 -27.92 21.99
C TYR A 257 5.57 -26.91 20.99
N LEU A 258 6.59 -26.17 21.41
CA LEU A 258 7.33 -25.25 20.55
C LEU A 258 8.74 -25.80 20.33
N ARG A 259 9.21 -25.81 19.09
CA ARG A 259 10.57 -26.21 18.75
C ARG A 259 11.23 -25.15 17.89
N MET A 260 12.47 -24.78 18.20
CA MET A 260 13.29 -23.95 17.31
C MET A 260 14.01 -24.84 16.30
N GLU A 261 13.90 -24.51 15.02
CA GLU A 261 14.64 -25.18 13.95
C GLU A 261 16.04 -24.60 13.83
N GLN A 262 17.07 -25.43 13.95
CA GLN A 262 18.46 -24.98 14.08
C GLN A 262 19.01 -24.29 12.83
N ASN A 263 18.51 -24.64 11.65
CA ASN A 263 19.03 -24.12 10.38
C ASN A 263 18.42 -22.75 10.02
N THR A 264 17.15 -22.55 10.34
CA THR A 264 16.38 -21.36 9.96
C THR A 264 16.24 -20.37 11.13
N GLY A 265 16.31 -20.86 12.37
CA GLY A 265 15.91 -20.11 13.56
C GLY A 265 14.39 -20.00 13.72
N ASP A 266 13.61 -20.64 12.85
CA ASP A 266 12.15 -20.57 12.87
C ASP A 266 11.60 -21.35 14.07
N HIS A 267 10.57 -20.79 14.70
CA HIS A 267 9.88 -21.41 15.82
C HIS A 267 8.65 -22.16 15.31
N ILE A 268 8.65 -23.48 15.44
CA ILE A 268 7.66 -24.38 14.84
C ILE A 268 6.80 -25.02 15.93
N ILE A 269 5.49 -24.99 15.72
CA ILE A 269 4.50 -25.68 16.55
C ILE A 269 4.56 -27.19 16.26
N LYS A 270 4.60 -28.00 17.32
CA LYS A 270 4.63 -29.46 17.27
C LYS A 270 3.68 -30.06 18.30
N ASP A 271 3.27 -31.30 18.05
CA ASP A 271 2.56 -32.15 18.98
C ASP A 271 1.32 -31.44 19.57
N VAL A 272 0.49 -30.88 18.70
CA VAL A 272 -0.80 -30.28 19.07
C VAL A 272 -1.75 -31.39 19.46
N ASN A 273 -2.01 -31.49 20.77
CA ASN A 273 -2.81 -32.57 21.34
C ASN A 273 -4.28 -32.47 20.93
N SER A 274 -4.86 -33.56 20.44
CA SER A 274 -6.29 -33.64 20.11
C SER A 274 -7.18 -33.25 21.29
N GLY A 275 -8.14 -32.35 21.06
CA GLY A 275 -9.05 -31.84 22.10
C GLY A 275 -8.43 -30.83 23.08
N SER A 276 -7.16 -30.46 22.89
CA SER A 276 -6.53 -29.40 23.67
C SER A 276 -7.05 -28.00 23.31
N PRO A 277 -6.86 -26.99 24.17
CA PRO A 277 -7.19 -25.61 23.83
C PRO A 277 -6.54 -25.13 22.53
N ALA A 278 -5.28 -25.49 22.27
CA ALA A 278 -4.59 -25.14 21.04
C ALA A 278 -5.25 -25.76 19.79
N ALA A 279 -5.61 -27.04 19.85
CA ALA A 279 -6.30 -27.72 18.75
C ALA A 279 -7.68 -27.09 18.48
N VAL A 280 -8.43 -26.79 19.54
CA VAL A 280 -9.76 -26.15 19.46
C VAL A 280 -9.67 -24.74 18.88
N ALA A 281 -8.62 -23.99 19.21
CA ALA A 281 -8.35 -22.67 18.65
C ALA A 281 -7.87 -22.72 17.19
N GLY A 282 -7.63 -23.91 16.62
CA GLY A 282 -7.21 -24.10 15.24
C GLY A 282 -5.70 -24.00 15.03
N LEU A 283 -4.89 -24.08 16.09
CA LEU A 283 -3.44 -24.26 15.96
C LEU A 283 -3.15 -25.62 15.32
N LYS A 284 -2.20 -25.67 14.38
CA LYS A 284 -1.86 -26.91 13.65
C LYS A 284 -0.40 -27.28 13.85
N ASP A 285 -0.14 -28.58 13.77
CA ASP A 285 1.22 -29.08 13.69
C ASP A 285 1.95 -28.52 12.47
N ASN A 286 3.21 -28.13 12.67
CA ASN A 286 4.08 -27.49 11.70
C ASN A 286 3.73 -26.04 11.34
N ASP A 287 2.84 -25.40 12.09
CA ASP A 287 2.70 -23.96 12.03
C ASP A 287 4.01 -23.28 12.43
N ILE A 288 4.41 -22.26 11.67
CA ILE A 288 5.56 -21.41 11.95
C ILE A 288 5.06 -20.19 12.71
N LEU A 289 5.65 -19.95 13.88
CA LEU A 289 5.30 -18.86 14.77
C LEU A 289 5.95 -17.55 14.29
N VAL A 290 5.12 -16.54 14.07
CA VAL A 290 5.53 -15.22 13.57
C VAL A 290 5.49 -14.16 14.67
N ALA A 291 4.49 -14.23 15.56
CA ALA A 291 4.38 -13.33 16.70
C ALA A 291 3.65 -13.96 17.88
N VAL A 292 3.95 -13.48 19.08
CA VAL A 292 3.30 -13.82 20.34
C VAL A 292 2.79 -12.54 20.98
N ASN A 293 1.49 -12.50 21.32
CA ASN A 293 0.86 -11.36 21.98
C ASN A 293 1.08 -10.02 21.23
N GLY A 294 1.08 -10.06 19.90
CA GLY A 294 1.31 -8.88 19.06
C GLY A 294 2.80 -8.50 18.87
N GLU A 295 3.73 -9.25 19.46
CA GLU A 295 5.17 -9.00 19.32
C GLU A 295 5.84 -10.05 18.44
N ARG A 296 6.63 -9.59 17.46
CA ARG A 296 7.36 -10.47 16.54
C ARG A 296 8.39 -11.33 17.28
N VAL A 297 8.57 -12.55 16.79
CA VAL A 297 9.57 -13.48 17.32
C VAL A 297 10.79 -13.66 16.40
N ASP A 298 10.82 -12.95 15.26
CA ASP A 298 11.94 -12.99 14.31
C ASP A 298 13.27 -12.70 15.01
N GLY A 299 14.23 -13.63 14.91
CA GLY A 299 15.58 -13.48 15.47
C GLY A 299 15.70 -13.64 16.98
N LEU A 300 14.62 -13.97 17.69
CA LEU A 300 14.69 -14.28 19.12
C LEU A 300 15.19 -15.71 19.35
N ASP A 301 15.83 -15.94 20.49
CA ASP A 301 16.15 -17.29 20.95
C ASP A 301 14.91 -18.03 21.50
N HIS A 302 15.05 -19.34 21.62
CA HIS A 302 13.97 -20.23 22.06
C HIS A 302 13.40 -19.85 23.44
N GLU A 303 14.27 -19.56 24.41
CA GLU A 303 13.87 -19.25 25.79
C GLU A 303 13.08 -17.94 25.85
N SER A 304 13.51 -16.93 25.09
CA SER A 304 12.83 -15.63 24.99
C SER A 304 11.42 -15.77 24.45
N VAL A 305 11.23 -16.59 23.40
CA VAL A 305 9.90 -16.85 22.82
C VAL A 305 9.01 -17.62 23.80
N VAL A 306 9.56 -18.64 24.46
CA VAL A 306 8.84 -19.39 25.50
C VAL A 306 8.45 -18.46 26.66
N GLY A 307 9.33 -17.56 27.07
CA GLY A 307 9.07 -16.53 28.07
C GLY A 307 7.87 -15.65 27.70
N LYS A 308 7.82 -15.16 26.45
CA LYS A 308 6.68 -14.36 25.94
C LYS A 308 5.36 -15.12 25.98
N ILE A 309 5.36 -16.41 25.64
CA ILE A 309 4.14 -17.24 25.69
C ILE A 309 3.69 -17.46 27.15
N LYS A 310 4.64 -17.64 28.07
CA LYS A 310 4.37 -17.86 29.50
C LYS A 310 3.97 -16.61 30.26
N GLN A 311 4.35 -15.42 29.79
CA GLN A 311 4.07 -14.14 30.45
C GLN A 311 2.56 -13.91 30.66
N SER A 312 1.73 -14.46 29.79
CA SER A 312 0.28 -14.43 30.00
C SER A 312 -0.20 -15.70 30.69
N GLU A 313 -0.74 -15.55 31.90
CA GLU A 313 -1.14 -16.67 32.75
C GLU A 313 -2.42 -17.37 32.29
N ALA A 314 -3.31 -16.66 31.59
CA ALA A 314 -4.66 -17.14 31.27
C ALA A 314 -4.97 -17.28 29.76
N LYS A 315 -4.37 -16.46 28.90
CA LYS A 315 -4.65 -16.45 27.45
C LYS A 315 -3.44 -16.05 26.63
N THR A 316 -3.19 -16.64 25.48
CA THR A 316 -2.10 -16.21 24.58
C THR A 316 -2.62 -16.03 23.16
N SER A 317 -2.08 -15.06 22.43
CA SER A 317 -2.34 -14.91 21.00
C SER A 317 -1.09 -15.23 20.20
N LEU A 318 -1.23 -16.11 19.21
CA LEU A 318 -0.15 -16.56 18.35
C LEU A 318 -0.48 -16.18 16.91
N LEU A 319 0.37 -15.40 16.28
CA LEU A 319 0.31 -15.20 14.84
C LEU A 319 1.15 -16.30 14.19
N VAL A 320 0.52 -17.13 13.37
CA VAL A 320 1.18 -18.28 12.72
C VAL A 320 0.93 -18.32 11.23
N VAL A 321 1.81 -19.01 10.51
CA VAL A 321 1.69 -19.31 9.08
C VAL A 321 2.02 -20.78 8.83
N ASP A 322 1.42 -21.38 7.81
CA ASP A 322 1.90 -22.66 7.29
C ASP A 322 3.11 -22.46 6.36
N LYS A 323 3.75 -23.55 5.96
CA LYS A 323 4.95 -23.54 5.10
C LYS A 323 4.71 -22.86 3.74
N GLU A 324 3.53 -23.04 3.16
CA GLU A 324 3.19 -22.46 1.86
C GLU A 324 3.05 -20.94 1.97
N THR A 325 2.34 -20.49 2.99
CA THR A 325 2.17 -19.08 3.34
C THR A 325 3.53 -18.45 3.63
N ASP A 326 4.36 -19.07 4.48
CA ASP A 326 5.72 -18.59 4.78
C ASP A 326 6.58 -18.45 3.51
N SER A 327 6.52 -19.44 2.62
CA SER A 327 7.24 -19.40 1.33
C SER A 327 6.81 -18.22 0.46
N MET A 328 5.51 -17.91 0.42
CA MET A 328 4.98 -16.75 -0.31
C MET A 328 5.51 -15.42 0.25
N TYR A 329 5.53 -15.25 1.57
CA TYR A 329 6.04 -14.03 2.22
C TYR A 329 7.57 -13.91 2.10
N LYS A 330 8.31 -15.02 2.20
CA LYS A 330 9.77 -15.08 1.96
C LYS A 330 10.11 -14.73 0.51
N LEU A 331 9.29 -15.13 -0.48
CA LEU A 331 9.48 -14.76 -1.88
C LEU A 331 9.39 -13.25 -2.10
N ALA A 332 8.49 -12.58 -1.38
CA ALA A 332 8.38 -11.12 -1.36
C ALA A 332 9.43 -10.43 -0.47
N GLN A 333 10.18 -11.19 0.33
CA GLN A 333 11.08 -10.68 1.37
C GLN A 333 10.38 -9.69 2.31
N ILE A 334 9.17 -10.04 2.76
CA ILE A 334 8.42 -9.33 3.80
C ILE A 334 8.03 -10.28 4.93
N SER A 335 7.94 -9.77 6.16
CA SER A 335 7.44 -10.58 7.29
C SER A 335 5.92 -10.73 7.19
N PRO A 336 5.35 -11.93 7.42
CA PRO A 336 3.91 -12.13 7.50
C PRO A 336 3.23 -11.26 8.56
N PHE A 337 3.97 -10.82 9.58
CA PHE A 337 3.50 -9.85 10.57
C PHE A 337 3.00 -8.55 9.93
N SER A 338 3.56 -8.14 8.79
CA SER A 338 3.16 -6.94 8.06
C SER A 338 1.71 -7.00 7.57
N TYR A 339 1.21 -8.20 7.25
CA TYR A 339 -0.19 -8.41 6.88
C TYR A 339 -1.09 -8.14 8.08
N TYR A 340 -0.76 -8.71 9.23
CA TYR A 340 -1.55 -8.57 10.45
C TYR A 340 -1.70 -7.10 10.87
N TYR A 341 -0.61 -6.34 10.86
CA TYR A 341 -0.66 -4.91 11.20
C TYR A 341 -1.44 -4.08 10.17
N LYS A 342 -1.29 -4.34 8.86
CA LYS A 342 -2.00 -3.61 7.79
C LYS A 342 -3.48 -4.01 7.66
N ALA A 343 -3.84 -5.21 8.09
CA ALA A 343 -5.22 -5.69 8.10
C ALA A 343 -6.01 -5.16 9.32
N GLN A 344 -5.31 -4.77 10.39
CA GLN A 344 -5.87 -4.05 11.54
C GLN A 344 -6.14 -2.57 11.28
N ASP A 345 -5.94 -2.09 10.06
CA ASP A 345 -6.26 -0.73 9.63
C ASP A 345 -7.57 -0.75 8.81
N PRO A 346 -8.74 -0.83 9.47
CA PRO A 346 -9.99 -0.51 8.82
C PRO A 346 -10.03 1.00 8.61
N THR A 347 -10.11 1.45 7.37
CA THR A 347 -10.78 2.73 7.12
C THR A 347 -12.15 2.69 7.83
N PRO A 348 -12.56 3.77 8.51
CA PRO A 348 -13.50 3.71 9.63
C PRO A 348 -14.90 3.35 9.15
N ALA A 349 -15.26 2.07 9.24
CA ALA A 349 -16.64 1.66 9.26
C ALA A 349 -17.17 1.93 10.67
N LYS A 350 -18.12 2.86 10.75
CA LYS A 350 -19.02 3.00 11.89
C LYS A 350 -19.54 1.61 12.27
N THR A 351 -19.07 1.08 13.38
CA THR A 351 -19.74 -0.02 14.07
C THR A 351 -19.89 0.44 15.51
N GLU A 352 -21.15 0.59 15.86
CA GLU A 352 -21.66 0.99 17.17
C GLU A 352 -20.93 0.26 18.29
N GLU A 353 -20.37 1.04 19.20
CA GLU A 353 -19.90 0.59 20.49
C GLU A 353 -21.04 -0.15 21.19
N ARG A 354 -20.89 -1.47 21.34
CA ARG A 354 -21.52 -2.17 22.45
C ARG A 354 -20.46 -2.42 23.50
N LEU A 355 -20.42 -1.46 24.43
CA LEU A 355 -19.85 -1.49 25.78
C LEU A 355 -19.40 -2.87 26.26
N GLU A 356 -18.08 -3.05 26.39
CA GLU A 356 -17.50 -3.69 27.57
C GLU A 356 -16.33 -2.84 28.08
N PHE A 357 -16.48 -2.40 29.32
CA PHE A 357 -15.62 -1.48 30.06
C PHE A 357 -14.17 -1.99 30.15
N HIS A 358 -13.24 -1.34 29.45
CA HIS A 358 -11.85 -1.20 29.91
C HIS A 358 -11.39 0.23 29.66
N THR A 359 -11.08 0.91 30.76
CA THR A 359 -10.62 2.30 30.89
C THR A 359 -9.69 2.76 29.77
N GLU A 360 -10.12 3.80 29.05
CA GLU A 360 -9.27 4.62 28.17
C GLU A 360 -8.04 5.12 28.95
N GLN A 361 -6.85 4.60 28.63
CA GLN A 361 -5.66 5.42 28.78
C GLN A 361 -5.60 6.35 27.57
N LYS A 362 -5.79 7.64 27.80
CA LYS A 362 -5.35 8.71 26.88
C LYS A 362 -3.93 8.39 26.43
N VAL A 363 -3.74 7.93 25.19
CA VAL A 363 -2.39 7.78 24.63
C VAL A 363 -1.84 9.19 24.46
N ASN A 364 -0.97 9.60 25.38
CA ASN A 364 -0.29 10.88 25.32
C ASN A 364 0.77 10.79 24.21
N HIS A 365 0.48 11.36 23.04
CA HIS A 365 1.43 11.42 21.92
C HIS A 365 2.49 12.51 22.09
N LYS A 366 2.66 13.10 23.28
CA LYS A 366 3.63 14.18 23.47
C LYS A 366 5.07 13.66 23.49
N PRO A 367 6.00 14.28 22.73
CA PRO A 367 7.42 14.04 22.91
C PRO A 367 7.88 14.47 24.31
N ARG A 368 9.03 13.97 24.73
CA ARG A 368 9.64 14.28 26.03
C ARG A 368 11.00 14.92 25.83
N ILE A 369 11.26 15.99 26.59
CA ILE A 369 12.59 16.57 26.71
C ILE A 369 13.26 15.93 27.92
N CYS A 370 14.30 15.15 27.66
CA CYS A 370 15.04 14.42 28.68
C CYS A 370 16.42 15.07 28.86
N SER A 371 16.58 15.86 29.93
CA SER A 371 17.86 16.44 30.32
C SER A 371 18.53 15.59 31.40
N MET A 372 19.80 15.22 31.17
CA MET A 372 20.56 14.34 32.05
C MET A 372 22.00 14.81 32.22
N VAL A 373 22.60 14.39 33.34
CA VAL A 373 24.02 14.62 33.65
C VAL A 373 24.75 13.28 33.58
N LYS A 374 25.94 13.29 32.98
CA LYS A 374 26.76 12.09 32.79
C LYS A 374 27.11 11.46 34.14
N GLY A 375 26.80 10.18 34.29
CA GLY A 375 27.19 9.38 35.44
C GLY A 375 28.58 8.74 35.25
N PRO A 376 29.06 7.97 36.25
CA PRO A 376 30.34 7.27 36.18
C PRO A 376 30.49 6.36 34.95
N ASN A 377 29.37 5.78 34.49
CA ASN A 377 29.30 4.86 33.36
C ASN A 377 28.68 5.51 32.10
N GLY A 378 28.74 6.85 31.99
CA GLY A 378 28.12 7.59 30.89
C GLY A 378 26.67 7.99 31.17
N PHE A 379 25.88 8.18 30.10
CA PHE A 379 24.49 8.65 30.21
C PHE A 379 23.48 7.52 30.51
N GLY A 380 23.90 6.26 30.48
CA GLY A 380 23.05 5.12 30.85
C GLY A 380 22.02 4.72 29.79
N PHE A 381 22.33 4.92 28.51
CA PHE A 381 21.53 4.41 27.39
C PHE A 381 22.40 3.98 26.21
N SER A 382 21.85 3.10 25.35
CA SER A 382 22.47 2.65 24.10
C SER A 382 21.64 3.12 22.90
N LEU A 383 22.32 3.66 21.87
CA LEU A 383 21.70 3.99 20.60
C LEU A 383 21.73 2.80 19.64
N ASN A 384 20.70 2.70 18.81
CA ASN A 384 20.64 1.71 17.75
C ASN A 384 20.09 2.36 16.46
N MET A 385 20.52 1.81 15.34
CA MET A 385 20.07 2.18 14.00
C MET A 385 19.67 0.90 13.26
N ILE A 386 18.43 0.85 12.77
CA ILE A 386 18.02 -0.22 11.86
C ILE A 386 18.48 0.17 10.47
N LYS A 387 19.34 -0.66 9.86
CA LYS A 387 19.75 -0.51 8.45
C LYS A 387 18.50 -0.33 7.57
N ASN A 388 18.50 0.70 6.74
CA ASN A 388 17.42 1.05 5.81
C ASN A 388 16.13 1.59 6.45
N LYS A 389 16.17 2.10 7.70
CA LYS A 389 15.09 2.92 8.27
C LYS A 389 15.63 4.30 8.69
N PRO A 390 14.90 5.40 8.40
CA PRO A 390 15.26 6.71 8.90
C PRO A 390 14.98 6.80 10.41
N GLY A 391 15.88 7.45 11.13
CA GLY A 391 15.78 7.67 12.58
C GLY A 391 16.61 6.71 13.42
N LEU A 392 17.11 7.25 14.52
CA LEU A 392 17.79 6.54 15.60
C LEU A 392 16.82 6.28 16.73
N PHE A 393 17.02 5.19 17.47
CA PHE A 393 16.22 4.89 18.65
C PHE A 393 17.08 4.43 19.82
N ILE A 394 16.53 4.63 21.01
CA ILE A 394 17.11 4.18 22.26
C ILE A 394 16.79 2.69 22.41
N ASN A 395 17.79 1.83 22.53
CA ASN A 395 17.58 0.38 22.59
C ASN A 395 17.52 -0.15 24.02
N GLU A 396 18.47 0.28 24.84
CA GLU A 396 18.62 -0.15 26.23
C GLU A 396 18.89 1.06 27.11
N VAL A 397 18.03 1.27 28.09
CA VAL A 397 18.17 2.25 29.15
C VAL A 397 18.53 1.51 30.43
N GLN A 398 19.62 1.91 31.06
CA GLN A 398 20.07 1.33 32.31
C GLN A 398 19.11 1.74 33.43
N SER A 399 18.48 0.76 34.08
CA SER A 399 17.60 1.00 35.22
C SER A 399 18.32 1.80 36.32
N GLN A 400 17.65 2.83 36.83
CA GLN A 400 18.14 3.80 37.81
C GLN A 400 19.33 4.67 37.34
N GLY A 401 19.73 4.57 36.07
CA GLY A 401 20.78 5.37 35.44
C GLY A 401 20.34 6.80 35.08
N PRO A 402 21.25 7.67 34.60
CA PRO A 402 20.92 9.06 34.27
C PRO A 402 19.80 9.22 33.24
N ALA A 403 19.79 8.40 32.18
CA ALA A 403 18.74 8.41 31.16
C ALA A 403 17.37 7.96 31.68
N ASP A 404 17.33 6.90 32.50
CA ASP A 404 16.10 6.41 33.14
C ASP A 404 15.48 7.50 34.04
N ARG A 405 16.31 8.15 34.87
CA ARG A 405 15.87 9.26 35.74
C ARG A 405 15.42 10.51 34.97
N ALA A 406 15.93 10.69 33.76
CA ALA A 406 15.53 11.78 32.86
C ALA A 406 14.28 11.45 32.04
N GLY A 407 13.71 10.26 32.18
CA GLY A 407 12.48 9.84 31.49
C GLY A 407 12.70 9.32 30.07
N VAL A 408 13.91 8.87 29.73
CA VAL A 408 14.16 8.16 28.48
C VAL A 408 13.72 6.71 28.63
N GLU A 409 12.96 6.21 27.66
CA GLU A 409 12.41 4.86 27.67
C GLU A 409 13.04 3.99 26.57
N ASN A 410 13.01 2.67 26.77
CA ASN A 410 13.42 1.74 25.72
C ASN A 410 12.51 1.87 24.49
N ASN A 411 13.11 1.87 23.31
CA ASN A 411 12.49 2.08 21.99
C ASN A 411 12.01 3.50 21.70
N ASP A 412 12.46 4.48 22.48
CA ASP A 412 12.23 5.89 22.16
C ASP A 412 12.93 6.28 20.86
N PHE A 413 12.21 6.99 19.99
CA PHE A 413 12.79 7.61 18.81
C PHE A 413 13.53 8.88 19.22
N LEU A 414 14.79 8.98 18.81
CA LEU A 414 15.61 10.15 19.02
C LEU A 414 15.35 11.18 17.92
N VAL A 415 14.80 12.34 18.32
CA VAL A 415 14.42 13.43 17.41
C VAL A 415 15.48 14.52 17.42
N GLU A 416 15.92 14.97 18.60
CA GLU A 416 16.93 16.02 18.74
C GLU A 416 17.99 15.66 19.78
N VAL A 417 19.23 16.13 19.54
CA VAL A 417 20.32 16.12 20.50
C VAL A 417 20.76 17.57 20.73
N ASN A 418 20.65 18.05 21.97
CA ASN A 418 20.96 19.43 22.36
C ASN A 418 20.30 20.50 21.46
N GLY A 419 19.05 20.25 21.06
CA GLY A 419 18.26 21.16 20.20
C GLY A 419 18.58 21.08 18.71
N VAL A 420 19.44 20.15 18.28
CA VAL A 420 19.72 19.88 16.87
C VAL A 420 18.93 18.65 16.43
N ASN A 421 18.12 18.77 15.39
CA ASN A 421 17.37 17.65 14.82
C ASN A 421 18.33 16.61 14.20
N VAL A 422 18.15 15.34 14.56
CA VAL A 422 19.02 14.24 14.15
C VAL A 422 18.30 13.12 13.39
N THR A 423 17.04 13.31 13.00
CA THR A 423 16.22 12.22 12.43
C THR A 423 16.74 11.71 11.08
N ASN A 424 17.51 12.53 10.37
CA ASN A 424 18.13 12.21 9.07
C ASN A 424 19.67 12.17 9.13
N GLU A 425 20.26 12.19 10.32
CA GLU A 425 21.71 12.20 10.51
C GLU A 425 22.29 10.77 10.61
N SER A 426 23.57 10.62 10.27
CA SER A 426 24.24 9.31 10.36
C SER A 426 24.50 8.90 11.82
N TYR A 427 24.55 7.59 12.07
CA TYR A 427 24.82 7.04 13.40
C TYR A 427 26.09 7.66 14.02
N ASP A 428 27.19 7.66 13.26
CA ASP A 428 28.48 8.17 13.73
C ASP A 428 28.43 9.65 14.09
N LYS A 429 27.70 10.45 13.30
CA LYS A 429 27.55 11.90 13.56
C LYS A 429 26.75 12.15 14.84
N VAL A 430 25.70 11.36 15.09
CA VAL A 430 24.89 11.50 16.30
C VAL A 430 25.63 11.01 17.55
N VAL A 431 26.38 9.92 17.44
CA VAL A 431 27.29 9.48 18.51
C VAL A 431 28.33 10.54 18.82
N ALA A 432 28.94 11.15 17.79
CA ALA A 432 29.89 12.25 17.99
C ALA A 432 29.24 13.47 18.67
N MET A 433 28.01 13.84 18.31
CA MET A 433 27.25 14.91 18.98
C MET A 433 26.96 14.61 20.45
N ILE A 434 26.66 13.37 20.80
CA ILE A 434 26.44 12.96 22.20
C ILE A 434 27.77 12.94 22.97
N GLN A 435 28.85 12.46 22.36
CA GLN A 435 30.17 12.44 23.01
C GLN A 435 30.74 13.85 23.23
N SER A 436 30.46 14.79 22.32
CA SER A 436 30.89 16.18 22.44
C SER A 436 30.03 17.03 23.38
N SER A 437 28.91 16.49 23.89
CA SER A 437 28.02 17.18 24.84
C SER A 437 28.61 17.40 26.23
N GLY A 438 29.77 16.80 26.53
CA GLY A 438 30.42 16.91 27.83
C GLY A 438 29.63 16.17 28.92
N ASP A 439 29.36 16.85 30.03
CA ASP A 439 28.66 16.26 31.18
C ASP A 439 27.14 16.44 31.14
N ARG A 440 26.61 17.24 30.20
CA ARG A 440 25.16 17.54 30.11
C ARG A 440 24.62 17.20 28.74
N LEU A 441 23.54 16.43 28.70
CA LEU A 441 22.88 16.02 27.48
C LEU A 441 21.38 16.30 27.59
N THR A 442 20.81 16.92 26.56
CA THR A 442 19.37 17.09 26.42
C THR A 442 18.92 16.39 25.14
N LEU A 443 17.96 15.47 25.28
CA LEU A 443 17.38 14.73 24.16
C LEU A 443 15.92 15.13 23.99
N LEU A 444 15.48 15.31 22.75
CA LEU A 444 14.06 15.24 22.42
C LEU A 444 13.77 13.82 21.95
N VAL A 445 12.97 13.10 22.72
CA VAL A 445 12.58 11.72 22.42
C VAL A 445 11.06 11.60 22.32
N CYS A 446 10.58 10.58 21.61
CA CYS A 446 9.16 10.26 21.62
C CYS A 446 8.95 8.76 21.51
N SER A 447 7.82 8.29 22.03
CA SER A 447 7.46 6.88 21.89
C SER A 447 7.30 6.51 20.41
N ARG A 448 7.46 5.23 20.09
CA ARG A 448 7.24 4.72 18.73
C ARG A 448 5.86 5.10 18.16
N ASP A 449 4.84 5.11 19.00
CA ASP A 449 3.47 5.42 18.59
C ASP A 449 3.29 6.92 18.34
N ALA A 450 3.90 7.78 19.16
CA ALA A 450 3.97 9.22 18.91
C ALA A 450 4.74 9.54 17.62
N TYR A 451 5.90 8.90 17.42
CA TYR A 451 6.69 9.06 16.21
C TYR A 451 5.89 8.70 14.95
N ARG A 452 5.20 7.55 14.97
CA ARG A 452 4.33 7.11 13.86
C ARG A 452 3.16 8.04 13.65
N TYR A 453 2.53 8.51 14.72
CA TYR A 453 1.43 9.46 14.65
C TYR A 453 1.87 10.75 13.94
N PHE A 454 2.95 11.39 14.39
CA PHE A 454 3.43 12.64 13.79
C PHE A 454 3.96 12.46 12.37
N GLN A 455 4.67 11.37 12.08
CA GLN A 455 5.11 11.03 10.71
C GLN A 455 3.90 10.81 9.78
N GLY A 456 2.88 10.09 10.24
CA GLY A 456 1.65 9.85 9.47
C GLY A 456 0.83 11.10 9.19
N GLN A 457 0.91 12.10 10.08
CA GLN A 457 0.26 13.40 9.91
C GLN A 457 1.16 14.46 9.25
N ASN A 458 2.40 14.11 8.91
CA ASN A 458 3.43 15.02 8.40
C ASN A 458 3.65 16.25 9.32
N ILE A 459 3.56 16.03 10.64
CA ILE A 459 3.78 17.05 11.66
C ILE A 459 5.23 16.91 12.15
N PRO A 460 6.06 17.98 12.08
CA PRO A 460 7.41 17.91 12.60
C PRO A 460 7.38 17.83 14.13
N ILE A 461 8.04 16.81 14.69
CA ILE A 461 8.20 16.69 16.14
C ILE A 461 9.23 17.72 16.58
N THR A 462 8.83 18.63 17.46
CA THR A 462 9.69 19.70 17.95
C THR A 462 9.61 19.80 19.48
N ALA A 463 10.62 20.40 20.10
CA ALA A 463 10.65 20.65 21.54
C ALA A 463 9.42 21.43 22.04
N SER A 464 8.79 22.25 21.20
CA SER A 464 7.57 23.01 21.55
C SER A 464 6.33 22.15 21.84
N MET A 465 6.37 20.88 21.44
CA MET A 465 5.30 19.90 21.65
C MET A 465 5.49 19.08 22.92
N ALA A 466 6.66 19.20 23.57
CA ALA A 466 6.97 18.49 24.80
C ALA A 466 6.33 19.16 26.02
N ASP A 467 5.98 18.36 27.02
CA ASP A 467 5.45 18.83 28.31
C ASP A 467 6.46 19.67 29.11
#